data_AF-A0A2E1KUU5-F1
#
_entry.id   AF-A0A2E1KUU5-F1
#
_cell.length_a   1.000
_cell.length_b   1.000
_cell.length_c   1.000
_cell.angle_alpha   90.00
_cell.angle_beta   90.00
_cell.angle_gamma   90.00
#
_symmetry.space_group_name_H-M   'P 1'
#
loop_
_entity.id
_entity.type
_entity.pdbx_description
1 polymer ?
#
loop_
_entity_poly.entity_id
_entity_poly.type
_entity_poly.pdbx_seq_one_letter_code
_entity_poly.pdbx_strand_id
1 'polypeptide(L)'
;MRYSLYFILIIFSLFAFKSYASTGNDGADDSTSQYPSQIVFVNGSPVVSPGRSVSVTVSYDVSDNDMELTGLGLRIYYNSLHLTFVEFSNLFSKDNIGTSSPYVDSLDLDGNPSTDMYVASNWASIFGGFPGEESGELPITLLKLNFTASTDLDVESTPISFTTSSNASGYIFEGNNYNIPVTSGTWDFDENGSVNALTDGLLLMRYLFTMRGEALIDSTIASDAGLTTATEIESKLSVAINSYADIDSSGDVDALTDGLLLMRYLFNLRDDPLINSSFKPDAARNTVTEIEAYIESFMPL
;
A
#
# COMPACT_ATOMS: atom_id res chain seq x y z
N MET A 1 29.13 34.38 12.22
CA MET A 1 27.99 33.54 12.65
C MET A 1 28.00 32.25 11.85
N ARG A 2 28.68 31.23 12.35
CA ARG A 2 28.70 29.86 11.80
C ARG A 2 29.04 28.89 12.95
N TYR A 3 28.14 28.77 13.91
CA TYR A 3 28.14 27.71 14.93
C TYR A 3 26.71 27.57 15.47
N SER A 4 25.85 26.84 14.76
CA SER A 4 24.56 26.37 15.29
C SER A 4 23.97 25.29 14.37
N LEU A 5 24.67 24.17 14.26
CA LEU A 5 24.10 22.92 13.72
C LEU A 5 24.82 21.68 14.32
N TYR A 6 26.06 21.85 14.78
CA TYR A 6 26.83 20.79 15.46
C TYR A 6 26.38 20.45 16.88
N PHE A 7 25.49 21.22 17.51
CA PHE A 7 25.09 21.00 18.91
C PHE A 7 23.86 20.09 19.07
N ILE A 8 23.13 19.79 17.99
CA ILE A 8 21.97 18.88 18.01
C ILE A 8 22.37 17.43 17.69
N LEU A 9 23.50 17.20 17.01
CA LEU A 9 23.98 15.84 16.71
C LEU A 9 24.70 15.14 17.88
N ILE A 10 25.13 15.86 18.93
CA ILE A 10 25.97 15.29 20.00
C ILE A 10 25.15 14.69 21.16
N ILE A 11 23.85 14.95 21.26
CA ILE A 11 23.01 14.36 22.32
C ILE A 11 22.57 12.92 21.99
N PHE A 12 22.65 12.49 20.72
CA PHE A 12 22.22 11.15 20.32
C PHE A 12 23.30 10.06 20.42
N SER A 13 24.57 10.38 20.74
CA SER A 13 25.64 9.36 20.81
C SER A 13 26.02 8.94 22.24
N LEU A 14 25.24 9.27 23.27
CA LEU A 14 25.61 9.01 24.67
C LEU A 14 24.61 8.13 25.44
N PHE A 15 23.98 7.15 24.79
CA PHE A 15 23.33 6.02 25.47
C PHE A 15 23.50 4.72 24.68
N ALA A 16 24.74 4.34 24.43
CA ALA A 16 25.06 2.99 24.00
C ALA A 16 26.41 2.58 24.58
N PHE A 17 26.41 2.06 25.81
CA PHE A 17 27.36 1.02 26.24
C PHE A 17 26.95 0.43 27.60
N LYS A 18 26.49 -0.82 27.56
CA LYS A 18 26.94 -1.83 28.50
C LYS A 18 27.04 -3.13 27.73
N SER A 19 28.26 -3.47 27.29
CA SER A 19 28.55 -4.86 26.94
C SER A 19 28.52 -5.65 28.25
N TYR A 20 27.74 -6.72 28.27
CA TYR A 20 27.87 -7.73 29.32
C TYR A 20 28.61 -8.91 28.72
N ALA A 21 29.89 -9.02 29.04
CA ALA A 21 30.60 -10.28 28.92
C ALA A 21 30.08 -11.20 30.04
N SER A 22 29.24 -12.18 29.71
CA SER A 22 28.85 -13.22 30.65
C SER A 22 29.90 -14.32 30.63
N THR A 23 30.68 -14.41 31.72
CA THR A 23 31.41 -15.62 32.09
C THR A 23 30.54 -16.42 33.07
N GLY A 24 30.13 -17.63 32.70
CA GLY A 24 29.56 -18.61 33.64
C GLY A 24 28.28 -19.26 33.16
N ASN A 25 28.42 -20.51 32.74
CA ASN A 25 27.38 -21.49 32.49
C ASN A 25 26.58 -21.79 33.78
N ASP A 26 25.25 -21.68 33.74
CA ASP A 26 24.28 -22.65 34.27
C ASP A 26 22.84 -22.12 34.12
N GLY A 27 21.98 -22.92 33.47
CA GLY A 27 20.53 -22.77 33.48
C GLY A 27 19.94 -22.23 32.18
N ALA A 28 19.33 -23.11 31.39
CA ALA A 28 18.48 -22.74 30.27
C ALA A 28 17.26 -21.96 30.78
N ASP A 29 17.21 -20.67 30.45
CA ASP A 29 15.99 -19.89 30.42
C ASP A 29 15.86 -19.32 29.00
N ASP A 30 15.11 -20.04 28.17
CA ASP A 30 14.72 -19.61 26.83
C ASP A 30 13.53 -18.64 26.98
N SER A 31 13.81 -17.44 27.47
CA SER A 31 12.85 -16.33 27.47
C SER A 31 12.92 -15.62 26.12
N THR A 32 12.04 -16.04 25.21
CA THR A 32 11.67 -15.23 24.05
C THR A 32 11.32 -13.79 24.52
N SER A 33 11.85 -12.79 23.82
CA SER A 33 11.92 -11.39 24.27
C SER A 33 10.56 -10.78 24.62
N GLN A 34 10.36 -10.40 25.89
CA GLN A 34 9.10 -9.86 26.42
C GLN A 34 9.07 -8.32 26.41
N TYR A 35 9.24 -7.68 25.23
CA TYR A 35 8.97 -6.25 25.08
C TYR A 35 7.79 -6.05 24.11
N PRO A 36 6.87 -5.12 24.39
CA PRO A 36 5.83 -4.75 23.43
C PRO A 36 6.45 -4.15 22.16
N SER A 37 5.74 -4.28 21.04
CA SER A 37 6.16 -3.81 19.72
C SER A 37 5.48 -2.49 19.34
N GLN A 38 6.25 -1.58 18.74
CA GLN A 38 5.74 -0.53 17.86
C GLN A 38 5.72 -1.07 16.43
N ILE A 39 4.52 -1.25 15.88
CA ILE A 39 4.28 -1.99 14.64
C ILE A 39 3.95 -1.00 13.53
N VAL A 40 4.60 -1.14 12.37
CA VAL A 40 4.31 -0.34 11.17
C VAL A 40 4.01 -1.27 10.00
N PHE A 41 2.96 -0.98 9.25
CA PHE A 41 2.51 -1.82 8.14
C PHE A 41 1.82 -0.99 7.05
N VAL A 42 1.72 -1.56 5.85
CA VAL A 42 0.87 -1.01 4.78
C VAL A 42 -0.58 -1.36 5.07
N ASN A 43 -1.45 -0.36 5.11
CA ASN A 43 -2.89 -0.55 5.23
C ASN A 43 -3.57 -0.63 3.85
N GLY A 44 -4.49 -1.58 3.70
CA GLY A 44 -5.12 -1.93 2.43
C GLY A 44 -4.21 -2.78 1.53
N SER A 45 -4.55 -2.83 0.25
CA SER A 45 -3.87 -3.66 -0.75
C SER A 45 -3.52 -2.83 -1.99
N PRO A 46 -2.55 -1.90 -1.90
CA PRO A 46 -2.16 -1.10 -3.05
C PRO A 46 -1.58 -2.00 -4.15
N VAL A 47 -1.79 -1.59 -5.40
CA VAL A 47 -1.25 -2.26 -6.59
C VAL A 47 -0.58 -1.21 -7.46
N VAL A 48 0.51 -1.60 -8.12
CA VAL A 48 1.27 -0.75 -9.04
C VAL A 48 0.95 -1.15 -10.47
N SER A 49 0.62 -0.16 -11.30
CA SER A 49 0.49 -0.34 -12.74
C SER A 49 1.57 0.49 -13.45
N PRO A 50 2.22 -0.03 -14.52
CA PRO A 50 3.26 0.71 -15.24
C PRO A 50 2.82 2.12 -15.66
N GLY A 51 3.64 3.13 -15.34
CA GLY A 51 3.38 4.53 -15.66
C GLY A 51 2.32 5.23 -14.81
N ARG A 52 1.73 4.56 -13.79
CA ARG A 52 0.66 5.12 -12.94
C ARG A 52 1.16 5.67 -11.63
N SER A 53 0.40 6.61 -11.08
CA SER A 53 0.56 7.00 -9.69
C SER A 53 -0.06 5.97 -8.76
N VAL A 54 0.61 5.70 -7.63
CA VAL A 54 0.10 4.84 -6.57
C VAL A 54 0.26 5.56 -5.23
N SER A 55 -0.72 5.38 -4.34
CA SER A 55 -0.65 5.87 -2.96
C SER A 55 -0.55 4.69 -2.01
N VAL A 56 0.48 4.68 -1.16
CA VAL A 56 0.71 3.63 -0.15
C VAL A 56 0.38 4.21 1.22
N THR A 57 -0.69 3.72 1.84
CA THR A 57 -1.08 4.14 3.19
C THR A 57 -0.28 3.36 4.22
N VAL A 58 0.46 4.06 5.08
CA VAL A 58 1.24 3.46 6.17
C VAL A 58 0.53 3.71 7.48
N SER A 59 0.25 2.62 8.19
CA SER A 59 -0.41 2.60 9.48
C SER A 59 0.53 2.14 10.59
N TYR A 60 0.15 2.46 11.81
CA TYR A 60 0.91 2.22 13.02
C TYR A 60 0.02 1.65 14.12
N ASP A 61 0.55 0.66 14.83
CA ASP A 61 -0.09 -0.01 15.95
C ASP A 61 0.92 -0.26 17.09
N VAL A 62 0.42 -0.61 18.27
CA VAL A 62 1.22 -0.98 19.44
C VAL A 62 0.63 -2.24 20.07
N SER A 63 1.46 -3.26 20.29
CA SER A 63 0.99 -4.60 20.68
C SER A 63 0.28 -4.66 22.04
N ASP A 64 0.48 -3.68 22.91
CA ASP A 64 -0.14 -3.58 24.24
C ASP A 64 -1.19 -2.45 24.35
N ASN A 65 -1.52 -1.81 23.22
CA ASN A 65 -2.45 -0.68 23.11
C ASN A 65 -2.01 0.59 23.86
N ASP A 66 -0.74 0.75 24.22
CA ASP A 66 -0.24 1.99 24.81
C ASP A 66 -0.26 3.13 23.77
N MET A 67 -0.96 4.22 24.10
CA MET A 67 -1.12 5.39 23.24
C MET A 67 -0.28 6.59 23.72
N GLU A 68 0.53 6.47 24.77
CA GLU A 68 1.27 7.57 25.39
C GLU A 68 2.80 7.42 25.24
N LEU A 69 3.25 6.91 24.10
CA LEU A 69 4.67 6.69 23.80
C LEU A 69 5.43 7.96 23.46
N THR A 70 6.77 7.84 23.46
CA THR A 70 7.70 8.96 23.30
C THR A 70 7.99 9.34 21.86
N GLY A 71 7.45 8.60 20.89
CA GLY A 71 7.57 8.88 19.46
C GLY A 71 8.05 7.69 18.61
N LEU A 72 8.37 8.00 17.37
CA LEU A 72 8.86 7.06 16.36
C LEU A 72 9.65 7.84 15.29
N GLY A 73 10.85 7.37 14.95
CA GLY A 73 11.58 7.82 13.77
C GLY A 73 11.56 6.75 12.69
N LEU A 74 10.70 6.89 11.68
CA LEU A 74 10.46 5.86 10.67
C LEU A 74 11.26 6.13 9.39
N ARG A 75 11.87 5.08 8.82
CA ARG A 75 12.43 5.05 7.46
C ARG A 75 11.63 4.07 6.60
N ILE A 76 11.33 4.48 5.38
CA ILE A 76 10.51 3.74 4.41
C ILE A 76 11.30 3.62 3.13
N TYR A 77 11.59 2.39 2.72
CA TYR A 77 12.48 2.05 1.62
C TYR A 77 11.68 1.63 0.39
N TYR A 78 12.21 1.93 -0.80
CA TYR A 78 11.60 1.57 -2.08
C TYR A 78 12.68 1.39 -3.15
N ASN A 79 12.32 0.72 -4.25
CA ASN A 79 13.16 0.57 -5.44
C ASN A 79 12.90 1.71 -6.43
N SER A 80 13.93 2.52 -6.71
CA SER A 80 13.84 3.70 -7.57
C SER A 80 13.77 3.40 -9.07
N LEU A 81 14.15 2.19 -9.50
CA LEU A 81 13.89 1.71 -10.87
C LEU A 81 12.40 1.42 -11.08
N HIS A 82 11.67 1.10 -10.01
CA HIS A 82 10.24 0.79 -10.09
C HIS A 82 9.35 1.97 -9.74
N LEU A 83 9.72 2.74 -8.71
CA LEU A 83 8.89 3.81 -8.14
C LEU A 83 9.69 5.11 -7.98
N THR A 84 9.10 6.23 -8.40
CA THR A 84 9.59 7.57 -8.11
C THR A 84 8.74 8.21 -7.03
N PHE A 85 9.33 8.53 -5.87
CA PHE A 85 8.63 9.23 -4.80
C PHE A 85 8.23 10.65 -5.22
N VAL A 86 6.98 11.01 -4.97
CA VAL A 86 6.42 12.34 -5.28
C VAL A 86 6.34 13.17 -4.00
N GLU A 87 5.53 12.73 -3.03
CA GLU A 87 5.32 13.47 -1.78
C GLU A 87 4.73 12.58 -0.67
N PHE A 88 4.77 13.11 0.56
CA PHE A 88 3.94 12.64 1.65
C PHE A 88 2.59 13.35 1.61
N SER A 89 1.51 12.60 1.80
CA SER A 89 0.17 13.16 2.03
C SER A 89 -0.47 12.51 3.26
N ASN A 90 -1.57 13.09 3.77
CA ASN A 90 -2.28 12.60 4.96
C ASN A 90 -1.37 12.32 6.17
N LEU A 91 -0.39 13.20 6.40
CA LEU A 91 0.60 13.04 7.47
C LEU A 91 -0.06 13.25 8.85
N PHE A 92 0.15 12.29 9.75
CA PHE A 92 -0.23 12.40 11.15
C PHE A 92 0.53 13.54 11.82
N SER A 93 -0.17 14.62 12.14
CA SER A 93 0.44 15.90 12.49
C SER A 93 0.86 16.03 13.95
N LYS A 94 0.18 15.32 14.87
CA LYS A 94 0.51 15.35 16.30
C LYS A 94 1.90 14.81 16.53
N ASP A 95 2.72 15.58 17.25
CA ASP A 95 4.12 15.28 17.58
C ASP A 95 5.06 15.09 16.37
N ASN A 96 4.61 15.34 15.14
CA ASN A 96 5.48 15.26 13.97
C ASN A 96 6.51 16.40 13.97
N ILE A 97 7.79 16.05 13.80
CA ILE A 97 8.90 16.99 13.76
C ILE A 97 9.53 17.13 12.38
N GLY A 98 8.90 16.51 11.36
CA GLY A 98 9.25 16.68 9.96
C GLY A 98 9.42 15.38 9.19
N THR A 99 9.37 15.54 7.87
CA THR A 99 9.65 14.52 6.87
C THR A 99 10.94 14.84 6.13
N SER A 100 11.50 13.85 5.43
CA SER A 100 12.69 14.03 4.60
C SER A 100 12.37 14.02 3.11
N SER A 101 13.30 14.54 2.32
CA SER A 101 13.40 14.16 0.90
C SER A 101 13.95 12.74 0.75
N PRO A 102 13.85 12.13 -0.44
CA PRO A 102 14.48 10.83 -0.72
C PRO A 102 16.00 10.86 -0.54
N TYR A 103 16.52 9.83 0.12
CA TYR A 103 17.95 9.55 0.27
C TYR A 103 18.32 8.24 -0.40
N VAL A 104 19.55 8.16 -0.89
CA VAL A 104 20.11 6.91 -1.42
C VAL A 104 20.42 5.96 -0.26
N ASP A 105 20.00 4.71 -0.37
CA ASP A 105 20.33 3.64 0.57
C ASP A 105 21.64 2.94 0.19
N SER A 106 22.74 3.68 0.19
CA SER A 106 24.06 3.13 -0.19
C SER A 106 24.66 2.20 0.85
N LEU A 107 24.07 2.13 2.04
CA LEU A 107 24.55 1.35 3.17
C LEU A 107 23.68 0.12 3.46
N ASP A 108 22.65 -0.13 2.65
CA ASP A 108 21.71 -1.25 2.82
C ASP A 108 21.13 -1.25 4.24
N LEU A 109 20.58 -0.10 4.66
CA LEU A 109 20.15 0.13 6.04
C LEU A 109 18.95 -0.74 6.44
N ASP A 110 18.21 -1.29 5.48
CA ASP A 110 17.15 -2.28 5.69
C ASP A 110 17.57 -3.72 5.39
N GLY A 111 18.81 -3.94 4.94
CA GLY A 111 19.32 -5.27 4.57
C GLY A 111 18.67 -5.86 3.32
N ASN A 112 17.98 -5.04 2.53
CA ASN A 112 17.40 -5.42 1.25
C ASN A 112 18.08 -4.66 0.09
N PRO A 113 19.02 -5.30 -0.66
CA PRO A 113 19.73 -4.63 -1.75
C PRO A 113 18.84 -4.29 -2.95
N SER A 114 17.58 -4.74 -2.99
CA SER A 114 16.62 -4.37 -4.04
C SER A 114 15.95 -3.02 -3.79
N THR A 115 16.02 -2.49 -2.56
CA THR A 115 15.62 -1.12 -2.25
C THR A 115 16.85 -0.23 -2.19
N ASP A 116 16.88 0.80 -3.02
CA ASP A 116 18.04 1.68 -3.20
C ASP A 116 17.78 3.12 -2.75
N MET A 117 16.55 3.42 -2.33
CA MET A 117 16.14 4.73 -1.83
C MET A 117 15.27 4.59 -0.58
N TYR A 118 15.32 5.60 0.29
CA TYR A 118 14.39 5.72 1.40
C TYR A 118 13.96 7.16 1.66
N VAL A 119 12.79 7.32 2.24
CA VAL A 119 12.29 8.56 2.85
C VAL A 119 12.05 8.34 4.34
N ALA A 120 11.98 9.41 5.12
CA ALA A 120 11.79 9.33 6.56
C ALA A 120 10.75 10.33 7.07
N SER A 121 10.09 9.97 8.17
CA SER A 121 9.23 10.85 8.96
C SER A 121 9.45 10.57 10.44
N ASN A 122 9.43 11.62 11.27
CA ASN A 122 9.77 11.51 12.68
C ASN A 122 8.71 12.16 13.56
N TRP A 123 8.39 11.49 14.66
CA TRP A 123 7.50 11.94 15.71
C TRP A 123 8.24 11.90 17.04
N ALA A 124 8.12 12.97 17.84
CA ALA A 124 8.80 13.08 19.13
C ALA A 124 7.89 13.70 20.18
N SER A 125 7.60 12.91 21.21
CA SER A 125 6.74 13.27 22.35
C SER A 125 7.51 13.03 23.65
N ILE A 126 8.38 13.97 24.03
CA ILE A 126 9.40 13.76 25.08
C ILE A 126 8.79 13.36 26.45
N PHE A 127 7.51 13.66 26.68
CA PHE A 127 6.79 13.35 27.92
C PHE A 127 5.75 12.23 27.78
N GLY A 128 5.70 11.57 26.62
CA GLY A 128 4.64 10.62 26.30
C GLY A 128 3.39 11.35 25.77
N GLY A 129 2.76 10.76 24.75
CA GLY A 129 1.58 11.34 24.11
C GLY A 129 1.42 10.96 22.63
N PHE A 130 2.40 10.27 22.05
CA PHE A 130 2.31 9.69 20.72
C PHE A 130 1.83 8.21 20.80
N PRO A 131 0.91 7.75 19.94
CA PRO A 131 0.15 8.56 18.99
C PRO A 131 -0.97 9.39 19.65
N GLY A 132 -1.34 9.07 20.89
CA GLY A 132 -2.24 9.83 21.76
C GLY A 132 -3.71 9.42 21.63
N GLU A 133 -4.45 9.43 22.74
CA GLU A 133 -5.89 9.03 22.78
C GLU A 133 -6.80 9.84 21.83
N GLU A 134 -6.38 11.04 21.42
CA GLU A 134 -7.10 11.88 20.45
C GLU A 134 -7.23 11.22 19.07
N SER A 135 -6.38 10.23 18.74
CA SER A 135 -6.54 9.44 17.53
C SER A 135 -7.69 8.41 17.61
N GLY A 136 -8.37 8.31 18.77
CA GLY A 136 -9.57 7.51 18.97
C GLY A 136 -9.28 6.05 19.27
N GLU A 137 -8.64 5.35 18.34
CA GLU A 137 -8.29 3.93 18.45
C GLU A 137 -6.99 3.64 17.69
N LEU A 138 -6.27 2.58 18.10
CA LEU A 138 -5.24 1.95 17.28
C LEU A 138 -5.88 0.86 16.39
N PRO A 139 -5.35 0.59 15.19
CA PRO A 139 -4.20 1.26 14.55
C PRO A 139 -4.56 2.64 13.99
N ILE A 140 -3.55 3.52 13.90
CA ILE A 140 -3.70 4.85 13.28
C ILE A 140 -3.02 4.92 11.92
N THR A 141 -3.47 5.80 11.02
CA THR A 141 -2.72 6.15 9.81
C THR A 141 -1.62 7.15 10.15
N LEU A 142 -0.35 6.84 9.83
CA LEU A 142 0.77 7.76 9.98
C LEU A 142 0.93 8.70 8.79
N LEU A 143 0.83 8.17 7.57
CA LEU A 143 1.04 8.92 6.33
C LEU A 143 0.59 8.11 5.11
N LYS A 144 0.51 8.79 3.98
CA LYS A 144 0.48 8.20 2.65
C LYS A 144 1.74 8.60 1.88
N LEU A 145 2.39 7.63 1.24
CA LEU A 145 3.44 7.90 0.25
C LEU A 145 2.82 7.90 -1.15
N ASN A 146 3.02 8.99 -1.88
CA ASN A 146 2.60 9.08 -3.27
C ASN A 146 3.80 8.79 -4.17
N PHE A 147 3.65 7.84 -5.08
CA PHE A 147 4.66 7.47 -6.06
C PHE A 147 4.13 7.58 -7.48
N THR A 148 5.04 7.71 -8.45
CA THR A 148 4.80 7.39 -9.86
C THR A 148 5.59 6.14 -10.22
N ALA A 149 4.93 5.15 -10.77
CA ALA A 149 5.53 3.91 -11.23
C ALA A 149 6.23 4.08 -12.58
N SER A 150 7.34 3.36 -12.77
CA SER A 150 8.03 3.26 -14.05
C SER A 150 7.11 2.70 -15.13
N THR A 151 7.28 3.12 -16.39
CA THR A 151 6.59 2.50 -17.53
C THR A 151 7.16 1.13 -17.87
N ASP A 152 8.38 0.86 -17.45
CA ASP A 152 9.16 -0.31 -17.82
C ASP A 152 9.28 -1.25 -16.62
N LEU A 153 8.13 -1.66 -16.07
CA LEU A 153 8.08 -2.66 -14.99
C LEU A 153 7.96 -4.06 -15.57
N ASP A 154 9.06 -4.82 -15.47
CA ASP A 154 9.13 -6.25 -15.83
C ASP A 154 9.37 -7.09 -14.57
N VAL A 155 8.52 -6.89 -13.56
CA VAL A 155 8.58 -7.59 -12.25
C VAL A 155 7.16 -7.89 -11.79
N GLU A 156 6.98 -8.92 -10.96
CA GLU A 156 5.67 -9.29 -10.40
C GLU A 156 5.29 -8.42 -9.19
N SER A 157 6.27 -7.83 -8.50
CA SER A 157 6.04 -6.94 -7.36
C SER A 157 7.24 -6.01 -7.12
N THR A 158 7.02 -4.94 -6.35
CA THR A 158 8.06 -4.04 -5.87
C THR A 158 8.00 -3.88 -4.35
N PRO A 159 9.14 -3.94 -3.64
CA PRO A 159 9.13 -3.89 -2.18
C PRO A 159 8.90 -2.47 -1.63
N ILE A 160 8.21 -2.41 -0.50
CA ILE A 160 8.21 -1.31 0.47
C ILE A 160 8.64 -1.89 1.82
N SER A 161 9.79 -1.45 2.33
CA SER A 161 10.32 -1.92 3.62
C SER A 161 10.27 -0.82 4.68
N PHE A 162 10.26 -1.23 5.94
CA PHE A 162 10.26 -0.31 7.08
C PHE A 162 11.41 -0.61 8.04
N THR A 163 12.16 0.43 8.41
CA THR A 163 13.07 0.37 9.57
C THR A 163 12.89 1.58 10.46
N THR A 164 13.43 1.49 11.67
CA THR A 164 13.43 2.60 12.61
C THR A 164 14.80 3.25 12.72
N SER A 165 14.81 4.56 12.87
CA SER A 165 15.95 5.34 13.34
C SER A 165 15.90 5.58 14.86
N SER A 166 14.71 5.52 15.46
CA SER A 166 14.47 5.58 16.90
C SER A 166 13.05 5.12 17.23
N ASN A 167 12.88 4.45 18.36
CA ASN A 167 11.59 3.97 18.83
C ASN A 167 11.53 4.16 20.37
N ALA A 168 10.34 4.08 20.96
CA ALA A 168 10.10 4.31 22.37
C ALA A 168 10.91 3.34 23.25
N SER A 169 11.48 3.85 24.35
CA SER A 169 12.23 3.02 25.28
C SER A 169 11.35 1.93 25.90
N GLY A 170 11.85 0.70 25.95
CA GLY A 170 11.06 -0.45 26.42
C GLY A 170 10.19 -1.09 25.33
N TYR A 171 10.23 -0.59 24.10
CA TYR A 171 9.57 -1.20 22.95
C TYR A 171 10.60 -1.74 21.97
N ILE A 172 10.21 -2.78 21.23
CA ILE A 172 10.89 -3.20 20.01
C ILE A 172 10.17 -2.60 18.81
N PHE A 173 10.87 -2.46 17.68
CA PHE A 173 10.25 -2.03 16.42
C PHE A 173 9.95 -3.23 15.53
N GLU A 174 8.75 -3.27 14.97
CA GLU A 174 8.29 -4.31 14.06
C GLU A 174 7.81 -3.67 12.75
N GLY A 175 8.62 -3.78 11.70
CA GLY A 175 8.29 -3.30 10.36
C GLY A 175 7.75 -4.44 9.50
N ASN A 176 6.44 -4.43 9.22
CA ASN A 176 5.81 -5.40 8.34
C ASN A 176 5.98 -4.95 6.89
N ASN A 177 7.10 -5.35 6.28
CA ASN A 177 7.41 -5.08 4.88
C ASN A 177 6.31 -5.59 3.95
N TYR A 178 6.08 -4.89 2.84
CA TYR A 178 5.04 -5.19 1.89
C TYR A 178 5.61 -5.26 0.46
N ASN A 179 5.28 -6.32 -0.28
CA ASN A 179 5.60 -6.41 -1.70
C ASN A 179 4.36 -5.94 -2.47
N ILE A 180 4.42 -4.74 -3.03
CA ILE A 180 3.32 -4.20 -3.83
C ILE A 180 3.24 -4.99 -5.12
N PRO A 181 2.13 -5.69 -5.41
CA PRO A 181 1.96 -6.38 -6.68
C PRO A 181 2.06 -5.39 -7.84
N VAL A 182 2.74 -5.79 -8.91
CA VAL A 182 2.75 -5.07 -10.18
C VAL A 182 1.76 -5.75 -11.10
N THR A 183 0.85 -4.98 -11.66
CA THR A 183 -0.15 -5.43 -12.62
C THR A 183 -0.02 -4.68 -13.92
N SER A 184 -0.05 -5.39 -15.04
CA SER A 184 -0.24 -4.80 -16.37
C SER A 184 -1.72 -4.72 -16.76
N GLY A 185 -2.61 -4.98 -15.80
CA GLY A 185 -4.05 -4.98 -16.00
C GLY A 185 -4.60 -3.62 -16.42
N THR A 186 -5.62 -3.66 -17.27
CA THR A 186 -6.42 -2.50 -17.62
C THR A 186 -7.88 -2.95 -17.69
N TRP A 187 -8.81 -2.08 -17.30
CA TRP A 187 -10.22 -2.33 -17.53
C TRP A 187 -10.60 -2.23 -19.01
N ASP A 188 -9.73 -1.71 -19.87
CA ASP A 188 -9.92 -1.64 -21.33
C ASP A 188 -9.67 -3.03 -21.95
N PHE A 189 -10.75 -3.81 -22.07
CA PHE A 189 -10.69 -5.20 -22.50
C PHE A 189 -10.69 -5.36 -24.02
N ASP A 190 -11.20 -4.37 -24.76
CA ASP A 190 -11.22 -4.35 -26.22
C ASP A 190 -10.10 -3.51 -26.85
N GLU A 191 -9.25 -2.89 -26.03
CA GLU A 191 -8.06 -2.13 -26.40
C GLU A 191 -8.36 -0.95 -27.33
N ASN A 192 -9.48 -0.28 -27.12
CA ASN A 192 -9.84 0.94 -27.86
C ASN A 192 -9.28 2.23 -27.21
N GLY A 193 -8.58 2.11 -26.09
CA GLY A 193 -7.99 3.22 -25.34
C GLY A 193 -8.95 3.93 -24.39
N SER A 194 -10.19 3.44 -24.25
CA SER A 194 -11.21 3.96 -23.35
C SER A 194 -11.80 2.84 -22.50
N VAL A 195 -12.34 3.17 -21.33
CA VAL A 195 -13.10 2.19 -20.52
C VAL A 195 -14.52 2.68 -20.41
N ASN A 196 -15.46 1.92 -20.97
CA ASN A 196 -16.88 2.26 -20.95
C ASN A 196 -17.72 1.14 -20.34
N ALA A 197 -18.84 1.53 -19.71
CA ALA A 197 -19.75 0.57 -19.08
C ALA A 197 -20.31 -0.47 -20.06
N LEU A 198 -20.63 -0.06 -21.29
CA LEU A 198 -21.31 -0.91 -22.28
C LEU A 198 -20.37 -1.73 -23.17
N THR A 199 -19.06 -1.44 -23.13
CA THR A 199 -18.04 -2.23 -23.83
C THR A 199 -17.31 -3.09 -22.81
N ASP A 200 -16.57 -2.46 -21.91
CA ASP A 200 -15.67 -3.12 -20.99
C ASP A 200 -16.38 -3.71 -19.77
N GLY A 201 -17.17 -2.87 -19.09
CA GLY A 201 -17.94 -3.31 -17.93
C GLY A 201 -18.88 -4.46 -18.29
N LEU A 202 -19.50 -4.38 -19.48
CA LEU A 202 -20.44 -5.39 -19.95
C LEU A 202 -19.72 -6.66 -20.40
N LEU A 203 -18.52 -6.58 -20.99
CA LEU A 203 -17.69 -7.74 -21.28
C LEU A 203 -17.32 -8.51 -20.00
N LEU A 204 -16.86 -7.81 -18.95
CA LEU A 204 -16.58 -8.44 -17.66
C LEU A 204 -17.84 -9.08 -17.07
N MET A 205 -18.95 -8.35 -17.03
CA MET A 205 -20.23 -8.84 -16.52
C MET A 205 -20.69 -10.12 -17.23
N ARG A 206 -20.66 -10.13 -18.58
CA ARG A 206 -21.03 -11.30 -19.39
C ARG A 206 -20.12 -12.49 -19.08
N TYR A 207 -18.82 -12.25 -18.98
CA TYR A 207 -17.85 -13.29 -18.71
C TYR A 207 -18.02 -13.91 -17.31
N LEU A 208 -18.31 -13.10 -16.29
CA LEU A 208 -18.60 -13.57 -14.94
C LEU A 208 -19.94 -14.35 -14.86
N PHE A 209 -20.91 -14.02 -15.72
CA PHE A 209 -22.09 -14.86 -15.96
C PHE A 209 -21.84 -16.05 -16.90
N THR A 210 -20.57 -16.46 -17.08
CA THR A 210 -20.15 -17.63 -17.85
C THR A 210 -20.44 -17.57 -19.36
N MET A 211 -20.74 -16.40 -19.92
CA MET A 211 -20.89 -16.22 -21.36
C MET A 211 -19.52 -16.28 -22.06
N ARG A 212 -19.45 -16.97 -23.20
CA ARG A 212 -18.21 -17.24 -23.95
C ARG A 212 -18.49 -17.20 -25.46
N GLY A 213 -17.43 -17.17 -26.26
CA GLY A 213 -17.48 -17.14 -27.72
C GLY A 213 -18.19 -15.90 -28.26
N GLU A 214 -18.87 -16.03 -29.41
CA GLU A 214 -19.59 -14.91 -30.03
C GLU A 214 -20.61 -14.25 -29.09
N ALA A 215 -21.25 -15.02 -28.21
CA ALA A 215 -22.21 -14.46 -27.26
C ALA A 215 -21.57 -13.50 -26.24
N LEU A 216 -20.28 -13.68 -25.93
CA LEU A 216 -19.54 -12.75 -25.08
C LEU A 216 -19.42 -11.39 -25.74
N ILE A 217 -19.03 -11.37 -27.02
CA ILE A 217 -18.63 -10.16 -27.75
C ILE A 217 -19.74 -9.50 -28.56
N ASP A 218 -20.88 -10.18 -28.73
CA ASP A 218 -21.98 -9.68 -29.55
C ASP A 218 -22.48 -8.32 -29.06
N SER A 219 -22.26 -7.30 -29.89
CA SER A 219 -22.65 -5.90 -29.65
C SER A 219 -22.04 -5.29 -28.37
N THR A 220 -20.87 -5.77 -27.94
CA THR A 220 -20.15 -5.26 -26.74
C THR A 220 -18.72 -4.86 -26.99
N ILE A 221 -18.26 -4.91 -28.23
CA ILE A 221 -16.94 -4.38 -28.62
C ILE A 221 -17.14 -2.98 -29.22
N ALA A 222 -16.27 -2.04 -28.87
CA ALA A 222 -16.25 -0.71 -29.47
C ALA A 222 -15.99 -0.76 -30.98
N SER A 223 -16.50 0.24 -31.72
CA SER A 223 -16.29 0.30 -33.18
C SER A 223 -14.83 0.51 -33.58
N ASP A 224 -14.01 1.02 -32.67
CA ASP A 224 -12.59 1.32 -32.81
C ASP A 224 -11.70 0.41 -31.95
N ALA A 225 -12.23 -0.74 -31.53
CA ALA A 225 -11.51 -1.73 -30.73
C ALA A 225 -10.25 -2.26 -31.43
N GLY A 226 -9.18 -2.39 -30.65
CA GLY A 226 -7.94 -3.06 -31.05
C GLY A 226 -8.09 -4.58 -31.08
N LEU A 227 -8.94 -5.14 -30.22
CA LEU A 227 -9.26 -6.58 -30.14
C LEU A 227 -10.69 -6.83 -30.59
N THR A 228 -10.88 -7.78 -31.51
CA THR A 228 -12.19 -8.01 -32.15
C THR A 228 -12.67 -9.45 -32.07
N THR A 229 -11.84 -10.37 -31.56
CA THR A 229 -12.20 -11.78 -31.47
C THR A 229 -12.52 -12.20 -30.04
N ALA A 230 -13.45 -13.14 -29.88
CA ALA A 230 -13.82 -13.67 -28.57
C ALA A 230 -12.62 -14.31 -27.86
N THR A 231 -11.73 -14.99 -28.58
CA THR A 231 -10.54 -15.62 -28.01
C THR A 231 -9.59 -14.61 -27.36
N GLU A 232 -9.32 -13.48 -28.02
CA GLU A 232 -8.43 -12.43 -27.49
C GLU A 232 -9.04 -11.78 -26.24
N ILE A 233 -10.33 -11.45 -26.30
CA ILE A 233 -11.04 -10.84 -25.17
C ILE A 233 -11.17 -11.80 -23.99
N GLU A 234 -11.45 -13.09 -24.23
CA GLU A 234 -11.46 -14.10 -23.16
C GLU A 234 -10.08 -14.25 -22.50
N SER A 235 -8.99 -14.11 -23.27
CA SER A 235 -7.64 -14.11 -22.71
C SER A 235 -7.44 -12.93 -21.74
N LYS A 236 -7.83 -11.71 -22.15
CA LYS A 236 -7.75 -10.50 -21.32
C LYS A 236 -8.60 -10.62 -20.05
N LEU A 237 -9.84 -11.09 -20.18
CA LEU A 237 -10.76 -11.31 -19.06
C LEU A 237 -10.27 -12.42 -18.13
N SER A 238 -9.67 -13.48 -18.67
CA SER A 238 -9.04 -14.54 -17.87
C SER A 238 -7.91 -13.99 -17.01
N VAL A 239 -7.05 -13.12 -17.57
CA VAL A 239 -6.01 -12.43 -16.77
C VAL A 239 -6.67 -11.57 -15.69
N ALA A 240 -7.73 -10.82 -16.03
CA ALA A 240 -8.43 -9.97 -15.07
C ALA A 240 -8.97 -10.76 -13.87
N ILE A 241 -9.74 -11.83 -14.11
CA ILE A 241 -10.35 -12.62 -13.03
C ILE A 241 -9.34 -13.36 -12.14
N ASN A 242 -8.11 -13.57 -12.63
CA ASN A 242 -7.06 -14.24 -11.87
C ASN A 242 -6.09 -13.27 -11.18
N SER A 243 -6.22 -11.96 -11.39
CA SER A 243 -5.18 -11.02 -10.96
C SER A 243 -5.70 -9.71 -10.38
N TYR A 244 -6.82 -9.16 -10.88
CA TYR A 244 -7.26 -7.84 -10.44
C TYR A 244 -8.76 -7.55 -10.51
N ALA A 245 -9.59 -8.49 -10.95
CA ALA A 245 -11.03 -8.29 -10.98
C ALA A 245 -11.71 -8.48 -9.60
N ASP A 246 -10.98 -8.86 -8.54
CA ASP A 246 -11.47 -8.86 -7.16
C ASP A 246 -11.41 -7.42 -6.59
N ILE A 247 -12.47 -6.67 -6.87
CA ILE A 247 -12.59 -5.24 -6.56
C ILE A 247 -12.97 -5.01 -5.10
N ASP A 248 -13.72 -5.92 -4.46
CA ASP A 248 -14.03 -5.82 -3.03
C ASP A 248 -13.05 -6.57 -2.12
N SER A 249 -12.06 -7.26 -2.72
CA SER A 249 -11.03 -8.02 -2.02
C SER A 249 -11.63 -9.09 -1.09
N SER A 250 -12.74 -9.72 -1.50
CA SER A 250 -13.37 -10.83 -0.78
C SER A 250 -12.70 -12.18 -1.03
N GLY A 251 -11.82 -12.27 -2.04
CA GLY A 251 -11.16 -13.51 -2.44
C GLY A 251 -11.90 -14.30 -3.51
N ASP A 252 -13.07 -13.82 -3.95
CA ASP A 252 -13.88 -14.42 -4.99
C ASP A 252 -14.29 -13.34 -6.01
N VAL A 253 -14.08 -13.60 -7.30
CA VAL A 253 -14.54 -12.69 -8.36
C VAL A 253 -15.93 -13.11 -8.85
N ASP A 254 -16.93 -12.24 -8.69
CA ASP A 254 -18.28 -12.50 -9.21
C ASP A 254 -19.03 -11.30 -9.82
N ALA A 255 -20.07 -11.62 -10.59
CA ALA A 255 -20.80 -10.66 -11.40
C ALA A 255 -21.60 -9.64 -10.57
N LEU A 256 -22.11 -10.04 -9.40
CA LEU A 256 -23.01 -9.24 -8.60
C LEU A 256 -22.28 -8.43 -7.51
N THR A 257 -21.01 -8.73 -7.27
CA THR A 257 -20.08 -7.92 -6.48
C THR A 257 -19.18 -7.11 -7.41
N ASP A 258 -18.15 -7.71 -7.96
CA ASP A 258 -17.07 -7.01 -8.68
C ASP A 258 -17.54 -6.47 -10.02
N GLY A 259 -18.20 -7.32 -10.81
CA GLY A 259 -18.77 -6.90 -12.09
C GLY A 259 -19.73 -5.73 -11.92
N LEU A 260 -20.51 -5.73 -10.84
CA LEU A 260 -21.46 -4.67 -10.53
C LEU A 260 -20.77 -3.41 -10.01
N LEU A 261 -19.73 -3.52 -9.18
CA LEU A 261 -18.93 -2.38 -8.71
C LEU A 261 -18.28 -1.64 -9.89
N LEU A 262 -17.62 -2.37 -10.80
CA LEU A 262 -17.05 -1.79 -12.01
C LEU A 262 -18.13 -1.13 -12.87
N MET A 263 -19.25 -1.81 -13.11
CA MET A 263 -20.35 -1.28 -13.90
C MET A 263 -20.93 0.02 -13.33
N ARG A 264 -21.15 0.06 -12.01
CA ARG A 264 -21.65 1.26 -11.32
C ARG A 264 -20.67 2.41 -11.43
N TYR A 265 -19.38 2.13 -11.20
CA TYR A 265 -18.34 3.13 -11.36
C TYR A 265 -18.33 3.71 -12.79
N LEU A 266 -18.40 2.86 -13.81
CA LEU A 266 -18.39 3.26 -15.23
C LEU A 266 -19.66 4.01 -15.68
N PHE A 267 -20.79 3.78 -15.01
CA PHE A 267 -22.00 4.62 -15.16
C PHE A 267 -21.98 5.90 -14.33
N ASN A 268 -20.83 6.25 -13.75
CA ASN A 268 -20.64 7.44 -12.92
C ASN A 268 -21.51 7.46 -11.64
N LEU A 269 -21.85 6.28 -11.11
CA LEU A 269 -22.41 6.16 -9.77
C LEU A 269 -21.26 6.26 -8.75
N ARG A 270 -21.44 7.13 -7.75
CA ARG A 270 -20.45 7.51 -6.74
C ARG A 270 -21.09 7.44 -5.36
N ASP A 271 -20.31 7.58 -4.29
CA ASP A 271 -20.79 7.53 -2.90
C ASP A 271 -21.60 6.26 -2.59
N ASP A 272 -22.68 6.37 -1.81
CA ASP A 272 -23.58 5.26 -1.47
C ASP A 272 -24.06 4.47 -2.71
N PRO A 273 -24.50 5.11 -3.83
CA PRO A 273 -24.83 4.39 -5.06
C PRO A 273 -23.74 3.47 -5.62
N LEU A 274 -22.46 3.78 -5.41
CA LEU A 274 -21.36 2.91 -5.85
C LEU A 274 -21.37 1.62 -5.05
N ILE A 275 -21.40 1.73 -3.72
CA ILE A 275 -21.10 0.63 -2.81
C ILE A 275 -22.33 -0.12 -2.25
N ASN A 276 -23.52 0.46 -2.34
CA ASN A 276 -24.71 -0.06 -1.67
C ASN A 276 -25.07 -1.49 -2.12
N SER A 277 -25.05 -2.43 -1.16
CA SER A 277 -25.41 -3.83 -1.35
C SER A 277 -24.58 -4.56 -2.40
N SER A 278 -23.31 -4.17 -2.57
CA SER A 278 -22.40 -4.71 -3.60
C SER A 278 -21.22 -5.53 -3.06
N PHE A 279 -21.25 -5.89 -1.77
CA PHE A 279 -20.13 -6.57 -1.11
C PHE A 279 -20.51 -7.94 -0.58
N LYS A 280 -19.52 -8.84 -0.55
CA LYS A 280 -19.61 -10.04 0.30
C LYS A 280 -19.41 -9.68 1.78
N PRO A 281 -19.92 -10.50 2.72
CA PRO A 281 -19.71 -10.29 4.15
C PRO A 281 -18.25 -10.20 4.60
N ASP A 282 -17.33 -10.76 3.82
CA ASP A 282 -15.88 -10.85 4.05
C ASP A 282 -15.05 -9.89 3.15
N ALA A 283 -15.69 -8.94 2.46
CA ALA A 283 -15.00 -7.93 1.66
C ALA A 283 -14.05 -7.07 2.52
N ALA A 284 -12.74 -7.20 2.26
CA ALA A 284 -11.71 -6.41 2.92
C ALA A 284 -11.65 -4.96 2.41
N ARG A 285 -12.14 -4.70 1.19
CA ARG A 285 -12.21 -3.39 0.56
C ARG A 285 -13.69 -3.00 0.41
N ASN A 286 -14.19 -2.17 1.31
CA ASN A 286 -15.65 -1.92 1.43
C ASN A 286 -16.03 -0.43 1.59
N THR A 287 -15.05 0.46 1.49
CA THR A 287 -15.30 1.91 1.51
C THR A 287 -15.27 2.50 0.10
N VAL A 288 -16.03 3.58 -0.13
CA VAL A 288 -16.05 4.30 -1.43
C VAL A 288 -14.64 4.66 -1.87
N THR A 289 -13.85 5.23 -0.97
CA THR A 289 -12.48 5.69 -1.26
C THR A 289 -11.55 4.56 -1.69
N GLU A 290 -11.61 3.40 -1.04
CA GLU A 290 -10.75 2.27 -1.41
C GLU A 290 -11.16 1.64 -2.74
N ILE A 291 -12.47 1.53 -2.99
CA ILE A 291 -13.02 0.98 -4.23
C ILE A 291 -12.66 1.88 -5.43
N GLU A 292 -12.87 3.19 -5.30
CA GLU A 292 -12.53 4.13 -6.38
C GLU A 292 -11.04 4.12 -6.65
N ALA A 293 -10.20 4.20 -5.61
CA ALA A 293 -8.74 4.14 -5.77
C ALA A 293 -8.28 2.85 -6.46
N TYR A 294 -8.91 1.71 -6.14
CA TYR A 294 -8.59 0.44 -6.79
C TYR A 294 -9.04 0.40 -8.25
N ILE A 295 -10.26 0.84 -8.57
CA ILE A 295 -10.74 0.87 -9.95
C ILE A 295 -9.87 1.82 -10.78
N GLU A 296 -9.54 3.00 -10.26
CA GLU A 296 -8.72 4.00 -10.94
C GLU A 296 -7.30 3.52 -11.27
N SER A 297 -6.73 2.60 -10.48
CA SER A 297 -5.37 2.07 -10.76
C SER A 297 -5.28 1.22 -12.03
N PHE A 298 -6.41 0.84 -12.63
CA PHE A 298 -6.47 0.08 -13.90
C PHE A 298 -7.21 0.83 -15.02
N MET A 299 -7.62 2.08 -14.83
CA MET A 299 -8.14 2.91 -15.92
C MET A 299 -7.03 3.29 -16.91
N PRO A 300 -7.29 3.59 -18.19
CA PRO A 300 -6.37 4.22 -19.15
C PRO A 300 -5.87 5.61 -18.69
N LEU A 301 -4.78 6.10 -19.30
CA LEU A 301 -4.12 7.38 -18.95
C LEU A 301 -4.80 8.52 -19.70
#